data_AF-A0A3M6XDB4-F1
#
_entry.id   AF-A0A3M6XDB4-F1
#
_cell.length_a   1.000
_cell.length_b   1.000
_cell.length_c   1.000
_cell.angle_alpha   90.00
_cell.angle_beta   90.00
_cell.angle_gamma   90.00
#
_symmetry.space_group_name_H-M   'P 1'
#
loop_
_entity.id
_entity.type
_entity.pdbx_description
1 polymer ?
#
loop_
_entity_poly.entity_id
_entity_poly.type
_entity_poly.pdbx_seq_one_letter_code
_entity_poly.pdbx_strand_id
1 'polypeptide(L)'
;MEQSRALNALAPFLALAKSATSPRAAADLATQATAAPNTYVFAELLQHPQIQALAGHEQFGGHYELLKLFAWGTWEEYSTAQGLPQLSDAQTTKLKLLSLLTIASQKPTASSTESNLSYTTLCSRLDLQHPIDLEHLVTQAIYNDLITATLNPADQTVVITSVAPLRDLAPGSVASMMNELAAWSGRCDAALGDLEREMEKVRAEARKRNIREQRAEKQIKAAMEGGEKSGSATANAAGGRNGHNTRGAVKRAEESEDDGDAMELDGGNALGGGGGRKRSGGGGAFGNIMGKVTGGKAR
;
A
#
# COMPACT_ATOMS: atom_id res chain seq x y z
N MET A 1 -28.66 3.08 -4.30
CA MET A 1 -29.85 3.98 -4.31
C MET A 1 -29.49 5.40 -4.72
N GLU A 2 -28.28 5.88 -4.44
CA GLU A 2 -27.82 7.22 -4.81
C GLU A 2 -27.73 7.44 -6.33
N GLN A 3 -27.15 6.49 -7.08
CA GLN A 3 -27.08 6.57 -8.55
C GLN A 3 -28.47 6.68 -9.20
N SER A 4 -29.45 5.89 -8.75
CA SER A 4 -30.83 5.99 -9.25
C SER A 4 -31.46 7.34 -8.95
N ARG A 5 -31.14 7.99 -7.83
CA ARG A 5 -31.63 9.33 -7.50
C ARG A 5 -31.05 10.37 -8.46
N ALA A 6 -29.76 10.31 -8.73
CA ALA A 6 -29.10 11.21 -9.67
C ALA A 6 -29.61 11.02 -11.11
N LEU A 7 -29.81 9.78 -11.54
CA LEU A 7 -30.40 9.48 -12.86
C LEU A 7 -31.85 9.96 -12.97
N ASN A 8 -32.65 9.79 -11.93
CA ASN A 8 -34.02 10.31 -11.90
C ASN A 8 -34.06 11.85 -11.93
N ALA A 9 -33.10 12.51 -11.29
CA ALA A 9 -32.97 13.97 -11.34
C ALA A 9 -32.54 14.47 -12.73
N LEU A 10 -31.77 13.67 -13.48
CA LEU A 10 -31.33 13.97 -14.83
C LEU A 10 -32.40 13.69 -15.91
N ALA A 11 -33.24 12.67 -15.71
CA ALA A 11 -34.28 12.26 -16.66
C ALA A 11 -35.15 13.41 -17.25
N PRO A 12 -35.66 14.39 -16.49
CA PRO A 12 -36.41 15.50 -17.05
C PRO A 12 -35.57 16.39 -17.97
N PHE A 13 -34.29 16.60 -17.65
CA PHE A 13 -33.37 17.36 -18.50
C PHE A 13 -33.06 16.63 -19.81
N LEU A 14 -32.94 15.29 -19.78
CA LEU A 14 -32.81 14.51 -21.02
C LEU A 14 -34.07 14.57 -21.89
N ALA A 15 -35.25 14.58 -21.28
CA ALA A 15 -36.49 14.74 -22.03
C ALA A 15 -36.58 16.12 -22.69
N LEU A 16 -36.21 17.18 -21.98
CA LEU A 16 -36.15 18.54 -22.51
C LEU A 16 -35.06 18.71 -23.57
N ALA A 17 -33.94 18.00 -23.46
CA ALA A 17 -32.85 18.08 -24.44
C ALA A 17 -33.29 17.60 -25.85
N LYS A 18 -34.27 16.69 -25.91
CA LYS A 18 -34.85 16.22 -27.19
C LYS A 18 -35.67 17.28 -27.90
N SER A 19 -36.36 18.16 -27.16
CA SER A 19 -37.18 19.23 -27.70
C SER A 19 -36.46 20.58 -27.80
N ALA A 20 -35.26 20.70 -27.22
CA ALA A 20 -34.40 21.88 -27.30
C ALA A 20 -33.73 21.99 -28.68
N THR A 21 -34.47 22.48 -29.67
CA THR A 21 -33.98 22.69 -31.05
C THR A 21 -33.25 24.02 -31.25
N SER A 22 -33.32 24.94 -30.29
CA SER A 22 -32.61 26.22 -30.35
C SER A 22 -31.34 26.20 -29.49
N PRO A 23 -30.23 26.81 -29.95
CA PRO A 23 -28.98 26.82 -29.19
C PRO A 23 -29.12 27.53 -27.84
N ARG A 24 -30.00 28.54 -27.76
CA ARG A 24 -30.32 29.21 -26.50
C ARG A 24 -31.04 28.28 -25.52
N ALA A 25 -31.99 27.46 -25.99
CA ALA A 25 -32.66 26.48 -25.13
C ALA A 25 -31.70 25.39 -24.64
N ALA A 26 -30.76 24.95 -25.48
CA ALA A 26 -29.74 23.99 -25.07
C ALA A 26 -28.76 24.58 -24.03
N ALA A 27 -28.36 25.86 -24.19
CA ALA A 27 -27.53 26.55 -23.20
C ALA A 27 -28.26 26.77 -21.86
N ASP A 28 -29.53 27.18 -21.91
CA ASP A 28 -30.36 27.34 -20.71
C ASP A 28 -30.56 25.99 -20.00
N LEU A 29 -30.77 24.91 -20.75
CA LEU A 29 -30.86 23.56 -20.20
C LEU A 29 -29.56 23.13 -19.51
N ALA A 30 -28.39 23.41 -20.10
CA ALA A 30 -27.10 23.13 -19.46
C ALA A 30 -26.93 23.93 -18.15
N THR A 31 -27.34 25.20 -18.13
CA THR A 31 -27.34 26.04 -16.92
C THR A 31 -28.28 25.48 -15.85
N GLN A 32 -29.50 25.09 -16.22
CA GLN A 32 -30.48 24.52 -15.30
C GLN A 32 -30.03 23.15 -14.76
N ALA A 33 -29.48 22.28 -15.61
CA ALA A 33 -28.98 20.98 -15.20
C ALA A 33 -27.79 21.10 -14.24
N THR A 34 -26.86 22.03 -14.52
CA THR A 34 -25.72 22.28 -13.63
C THR A 34 -26.15 22.92 -12.31
N ALA A 35 -27.19 23.76 -12.28
CA ALA A 35 -27.73 24.32 -11.04
C ALA A 35 -28.63 23.35 -10.23
N ALA A 36 -29.20 22.33 -10.88
CA ALA A 36 -30.17 21.43 -10.23
C ALA A 36 -29.54 20.61 -9.10
N PRO A 37 -30.22 20.49 -7.94
CA PRO A 37 -29.75 19.65 -6.84
C PRO A 37 -29.83 18.16 -7.23
N ASN A 38 -28.95 17.34 -6.67
CA ASN A 38 -28.87 15.88 -6.90
C ASN A 38 -28.48 15.44 -8.33
N THR A 39 -28.32 16.35 -9.28
CA THR A 39 -27.87 16.02 -10.65
C THR A 39 -26.34 16.11 -10.76
N TYR A 40 -25.61 15.03 -10.50
CA TYR A 40 -24.13 15.04 -10.52
C TYR A 40 -23.50 14.38 -11.75
N VAL A 41 -24.33 13.68 -12.53
CA VAL A 41 -23.98 13.01 -13.79
C VAL A 41 -24.40 13.93 -14.93
N PHE A 42 -23.54 14.12 -15.92
CA PHE A 42 -23.75 14.98 -17.09
C PHE A 42 -23.30 14.34 -18.40
N ALA A 43 -22.61 13.19 -18.38
CA ALA A 43 -22.12 12.53 -19.59
C ALA A 43 -23.24 12.25 -20.62
N GLU A 44 -24.38 11.75 -20.15
CA GLU A 44 -25.57 11.48 -21.00
C GLU A 44 -26.09 12.76 -21.65
N LEU A 45 -26.05 13.88 -20.92
CA LEU A 45 -26.49 15.16 -21.42
C LEU A 45 -25.50 15.69 -22.48
N LEU A 46 -24.20 15.53 -22.24
CA LEU A 46 -23.13 15.95 -23.14
C LEU A 46 -23.08 15.11 -24.44
N GLN A 47 -23.58 13.87 -24.41
CA GLN A 47 -23.70 13.02 -25.59
C GLN A 47 -24.87 13.41 -26.50
N HIS A 48 -25.80 14.23 -26.01
CA HIS A 48 -26.97 14.62 -26.79
C HIS A 48 -26.60 15.54 -27.97
N PRO A 49 -27.04 15.28 -29.22
CA PRO A 49 -26.63 16.04 -30.41
C PRO A 49 -26.90 17.55 -30.31
N GLN A 50 -28.01 17.94 -29.68
CA GLN A 50 -28.38 19.35 -29.50
C GLN A 50 -27.39 20.12 -28.62
N ILE A 51 -26.73 19.43 -27.68
CA ILE A 51 -25.74 20.03 -26.79
C ILE A 51 -24.36 19.99 -27.43
N GLN A 52 -24.04 18.94 -28.19
CA GLN A 52 -22.83 18.90 -29.01
C GLN A 52 -22.80 20.00 -30.07
N ALA A 53 -23.95 20.38 -30.62
CA ALA A 53 -24.06 21.50 -31.56
C ALA A 53 -23.62 22.85 -30.96
N LEU A 54 -23.58 22.99 -29.62
CA LEU A 54 -23.12 24.21 -28.95
C LEU A 54 -21.60 24.38 -29.00
N ALA A 55 -20.82 23.31 -29.14
CA ALA A 55 -19.36 23.33 -29.04
C ALA A 55 -18.69 24.27 -30.08
N GLY A 56 -19.36 24.54 -31.21
CA GLY A 56 -18.87 25.44 -32.27
C GLY A 56 -19.56 26.80 -32.34
N HIS A 57 -20.45 27.14 -31.41
CA HIS A 57 -21.25 28.37 -31.48
C HIS A 57 -20.57 29.52 -30.72
N GLU A 58 -20.33 30.65 -31.38
CA GLU A 58 -19.57 31.79 -30.80
C GLU A 58 -20.16 32.32 -29.48
N GLN A 59 -21.50 32.39 -29.37
CA GLN A 59 -22.17 32.93 -28.19
C GLN A 59 -22.45 31.91 -27.07
N PHE A 60 -22.51 30.61 -27.39
CA PHE A 60 -22.97 29.57 -26.44
C PHE A 60 -21.95 28.45 -26.22
N GLY A 61 -20.82 28.44 -26.93
CA GLY A 61 -19.75 27.46 -26.76
C GLY A 61 -19.18 27.44 -25.35
N GLY A 62 -19.17 28.58 -24.64
CA GLY A 62 -18.77 28.64 -23.23
C GLY A 62 -19.66 27.78 -22.31
N HIS A 63 -20.95 27.59 -22.63
CA HIS A 63 -21.84 26.73 -21.83
C HIS A 63 -21.55 25.24 -22.06
N TYR A 64 -21.07 24.88 -23.24
CA TYR A 64 -20.64 23.51 -23.55
C TYR A 64 -19.36 23.16 -22.79
N GLU A 65 -18.35 24.03 -22.84
CA GLU A 65 -17.11 23.84 -22.06
C GLU A 65 -17.39 23.85 -20.55
N LEU A 66 -18.33 24.67 -20.09
CA LEU A 66 -18.79 24.62 -18.70
C LEU A 66 -19.38 23.26 -18.35
N LEU A 67 -20.29 22.71 -19.18
CA LEU A 67 -20.88 21.40 -18.92
C LEU A 67 -19.82 20.28 -18.89
N LYS A 68 -18.83 20.36 -19.79
CA LYS A 68 -17.69 19.42 -19.83
C LYS A 68 -16.83 19.51 -18.58
N LEU A 69 -16.60 20.72 -18.07
CA LEU A 69 -15.92 20.94 -16.81
C LEU A 69 -16.71 20.35 -15.62
N PHE A 70 -18.04 20.48 -15.60
CA PHE A 70 -18.86 19.82 -14.58
C PHE A 70 -18.84 18.29 -14.68
N ALA A 71 -18.70 17.73 -15.88
CA ALA A 71 -18.59 16.28 -16.05
C ALA A 71 -17.24 15.76 -15.53
N TRP A 72 -16.12 16.35 -15.96
CA TRP A 72 -14.80 15.75 -15.74
C TRP A 72 -13.75 16.67 -15.12
N GLY A 73 -13.97 17.97 -15.07
CA GLY A 73 -12.99 18.97 -14.66
C GLY A 73 -13.04 19.38 -13.18
N THR A 74 -12.20 20.34 -12.81
CA THR A 74 -12.00 20.77 -11.42
C THR A 74 -12.21 22.27 -11.24
N TRP A 75 -12.34 22.72 -9.99
CA TRP A 75 -12.42 24.14 -9.64
C TRP A 75 -11.18 24.93 -10.11
N GLU A 76 -10.00 24.32 -10.07
CA GLU A 76 -8.76 24.94 -10.56
C GLU A 76 -8.81 25.18 -12.07
N GLU A 77 -9.34 24.21 -12.83
CA GLU A 77 -9.56 24.35 -14.27
C GLU A 77 -10.57 25.46 -14.59
N TYR A 78 -11.62 25.62 -13.76
CA TYR A 78 -12.56 26.74 -13.90
C TYR A 78 -11.89 28.09 -13.66
N SER A 79 -11.09 28.20 -12.60
CA SER A 79 -10.40 29.43 -12.22
C SER A 79 -9.38 29.88 -13.28
N THR A 80 -8.75 28.92 -13.95
CA THR A 80 -7.74 29.18 -14.99
C THR A 80 -8.33 29.38 -16.39
N ALA A 81 -9.52 28.85 -16.66
CA ALA A 81 -10.18 28.97 -17.96
C ALA A 81 -10.71 30.40 -18.20
N GLN A 82 -10.33 31.00 -19.34
CA GLN A 82 -10.83 32.29 -19.77
C GLN A 82 -12.03 32.12 -20.73
N GLY A 83 -13.09 32.92 -20.53
CA GLY A 83 -14.26 32.94 -21.43
C GLY A 83 -15.44 32.06 -21.03
N LEU A 84 -15.46 31.53 -19.80
CA LEU A 84 -16.61 30.80 -19.26
C LEU A 84 -17.71 31.75 -18.75
N PRO A 85 -19.00 31.34 -18.79
CA PRO A 85 -20.08 32.11 -18.21
C PRO A 85 -19.95 32.21 -16.68
N GLN A 86 -20.46 33.30 -16.09
CA GLN A 86 -20.48 33.46 -14.64
C GLN A 86 -21.34 32.37 -13.98
N LEU A 87 -20.76 31.70 -12.98
CA LEU A 87 -21.46 30.70 -12.18
C LEU A 87 -22.40 31.35 -11.17
N SER A 88 -23.56 30.72 -10.96
CA SER A 88 -24.40 30.96 -9.80
C SER A 88 -23.79 30.36 -8.52
N ASP A 89 -24.23 30.83 -7.35
CA ASP A 89 -23.77 30.30 -6.05
C ASP A 89 -24.00 28.79 -5.92
N ALA A 90 -25.14 28.31 -6.43
CA ALA A 90 -25.50 26.89 -6.45
C ALA A 90 -24.54 26.06 -7.32
N GLN A 91 -24.22 26.56 -8.52
CA GLN A 91 -23.25 25.92 -9.42
C GLN A 91 -21.84 25.94 -8.85
N THR A 92 -21.43 27.06 -8.23
CA THR A 92 -20.12 27.19 -7.57
C THR A 92 -19.95 26.16 -6.47
N THR A 93 -20.94 26.06 -5.57
CA THR A 93 -20.93 25.08 -4.48
C THR A 93 -20.86 23.66 -5.04
N LYS A 94 -21.63 23.37 -6.08
CA LYS A 94 -21.64 22.05 -6.73
C LYS A 94 -20.33 21.71 -7.42
N LEU A 95 -19.70 22.66 -8.11
CA LEU A 95 -18.40 22.45 -8.73
C LEU A 95 -17.31 22.20 -7.68
N LYS A 96 -17.36 22.89 -6.54
CA LYS A 96 -16.48 22.61 -5.40
C LYS A 96 -16.74 21.21 -4.81
N LEU A 97 -18.00 20.80 -4.65
CA LEU A 97 -18.38 19.43 -4.22
C LEU A 97 -17.84 18.36 -5.20
N LEU A 98 -18.03 18.56 -6.50
CA LEU A 98 -17.52 17.65 -7.52
C LEU A 98 -15.99 17.60 -7.51
N SER A 99 -15.33 18.75 -7.35
CA SER A 99 -13.87 18.83 -7.25
C SER A 99 -13.36 18.08 -6.02
N LEU A 100 -14.04 18.21 -4.88
CA LEU A 100 -13.75 17.42 -3.69
C LEU A 100 -13.83 15.92 -3.98
N LEU A 101 -14.84 15.45 -4.71
CA LEU A 101 -14.97 14.04 -5.10
C LEU A 101 -13.79 13.54 -5.95
N THR A 102 -13.26 14.39 -6.83
CA THR A 102 -12.08 14.01 -7.63
C THR A 102 -10.79 14.04 -6.83
N ILE A 103 -10.62 15.00 -5.94
CA ILE A 103 -9.46 15.00 -5.03
C ILE A 103 -9.53 13.77 -4.11
N ALA A 104 -10.72 13.40 -3.66
CA ALA A 104 -10.97 12.22 -2.85
C ALA A 104 -10.71 10.90 -3.59
N SER A 105 -10.99 10.83 -4.89
CA SER A 105 -10.75 9.63 -5.71
C SER A 105 -9.31 9.50 -6.19
N GLN A 106 -8.54 10.60 -6.22
CA GLN A 106 -7.12 10.57 -6.54
C GLN A 106 -6.32 9.88 -5.44
N LYS A 107 -5.50 8.89 -5.83
CA LYS A 107 -4.60 8.23 -4.89
C LYS A 107 -3.66 9.25 -4.23
N PRO A 108 -3.38 9.11 -2.92
CA PRO A 108 -2.24 9.77 -2.30
C PRO A 108 -1.00 9.40 -3.13
N THR A 109 -0.40 10.39 -3.78
CA THR A 109 0.77 10.10 -4.60
C THR A 109 1.91 9.79 -3.64
N ALA A 110 2.66 8.70 -3.86
CA ALA A 110 3.78 8.33 -3.00
C ALA A 110 4.91 9.39 -2.96
N SER A 111 4.82 10.42 -3.81
CA SER A 111 5.76 11.54 -3.91
C SER A 111 5.32 12.79 -3.17
N SER A 112 4.06 12.90 -2.73
CA SER A 112 3.55 14.04 -1.99
C SER A 112 3.62 13.72 -0.49
N THR A 113 4.54 14.38 0.22
CA THR A 113 4.70 14.27 1.69
C THR A 113 3.42 14.63 2.45
N GLU A 114 2.51 15.38 1.81
CA GLU A 114 1.21 15.74 2.36
C GLU A 114 0.12 14.81 1.82
N SER A 115 -0.71 14.30 2.72
CA SER A 115 -1.96 13.64 2.37
C SER A 115 -2.81 14.59 1.53
N ASN A 116 -3.25 14.19 0.34
CA ASN A 116 -4.14 14.98 -0.54
C ASN A 116 -5.42 15.49 0.15
N LEU A 117 -5.74 14.97 1.35
CA LEU A 117 -6.91 15.27 2.16
C LEU A 117 -6.59 16.16 3.39
N SER A 118 -5.46 16.86 3.40
CA SER A 118 -5.17 17.89 4.40
C SER A 118 -6.05 19.13 4.17
N TYR A 119 -6.40 19.84 5.24
CA TYR A 119 -7.21 21.06 5.15
C TYR A 119 -6.52 22.12 4.28
N THR A 120 -5.19 22.24 4.36
CA THR A 120 -4.40 23.20 3.57
C THR A 120 -4.49 22.91 2.06
N THR A 121 -4.35 21.64 1.67
CA THR A 121 -4.49 21.22 0.27
C THR A 121 -5.91 21.44 -0.22
N LEU A 122 -6.92 21.04 0.56
CA LEU A 122 -8.32 21.20 0.17
C LEU A 122 -8.73 22.68 0.07
N CYS A 123 -8.32 23.53 1.02
CA CYS A 123 -8.62 24.95 0.98
C CYS A 123 -7.94 25.66 -0.19
N SER A 124 -6.69 25.31 -0.52
CA SER A 124 -5.99 25.89 -1.68
C SER A 124 -6.61 25.46 -3.00
N ARG A 125 -6.94 24.17 -3.17
CA ARG A 125 -7.55 23.66 -4.41
C ARG A 125 -8.99 24.11 -4.63
N LEU A 126 -9.76 24.33 -3.57
CA LEU A 126 -11.16 24.75 -3.62
C LEU A 126 -11.36 26.27 -3.47
N ASP A 127 -10.26 27.02 -3.34
CA ASP A 127 -10.23 28.46 -3.07
C ASP A 127 -11.20 28.83 -1.92
N LEU A 128 -10.92 28.28 -0.74
CA LEU A 128 -11.67 28.54 0.49
C LEU A 128 -10.81 29.37 1.45
N GLN A 129 -11.38 30.47 1.93
CA GLN A 129 -10.71 31.41 2.84
C GLN A 129 -10.62 30.85 4.26
N HIS A 130 -11.64 30.10 4.70
CA HIS A 130 -11.75 29.61 6.06
C HIS A 130 -11.94 28.09 6.13
N PRO A 131 -11.33 27.42 7.13
CA PRO A 131 -11.50 25.98 7.33
C PRO A 131 -12.95 25.60 7.69
N ILE A 132 -13.72 26.52 8.29
CA ILE A 132 -15.14 26.32 8.60
C ILE A 132 -15.96 26.11 7.32
N ASP A 133 -15.63 26.84 6.25
CA ASP A 133 -16.32 26.70 4.97
C ASP A 133 -16.06 25.33 4.34
N LEU A 134 -14.84 24.78 4.54
CA LEU A 134 -14.50 23.42 4.14
C LEU A 134 -15.32 22.40 4.93
N GLU A 135 -15.41 22.54 6.25
CA GLU A 135 -16.22 21.65 7.10
C GLU A 135 -17.70 21.67 6.71
N HIS A 136 -18.25 22.85 6.42
CA HIS A 136 -19.62 22.99 5.94
C HIS A 136 -19.82 22.29 4.58
N LEU A 137 -18.88 22.46 3.65
CA LEU A 137 -18.93 21.81 2.33
C LEU A 137 -18.83 20.29 2.43
N VAL A 138 -17.93 19.76 3.26
CA VAL A 138 -17.80 18.32 3.52
C VAL A 138 -19.07 17.78 4.17
N THR A 139 -19.64 18.52 5.12
CA THR A 139 -20.92 18.17 5.76
C THR A 139 -22.05 18.13 4.74
N GLN A 140 -22.13 19.10 3.83
CA GLN A 140 -23.10 19.10 2.74
C GLN A 140 -22.88 17.93 1.77
N ALA A 141 -21.62 17.55 1.49
CA ALA A 141 -21.31 16.38 0.70
C ALA A 141 -21.79 15.08 1.37
N ILE A 142 -21.64 14.97 2.69
CA ILE A 142 -22.16 13.84 3.48
C ILE A 142 -23.69 13.81 3.44
N TYR A 143 -24.37 14.94 3.65
CA TYR A 143 -25.84 15.01 3.61
C TYR A 143 -26.44 14.69 2.23
N ASN A 144 -25.68 14.94 1.16
CA ASN A 144 -26.07 14.60 -0.20
C ASN A 144 -25.67 13.17 -0.59
N ASP A 145 -25.19 12.37 0.36
CA ASP A 145 -24.70 10.99 0.17
C ASP A 145 -23.60 10.90 -0.89
N LEU A 146 -22.77 11.95 -1.04
CA LEU A 146 -21.68 11.98 -2.03
C LEU A 146 -20.40 11.33 -1.50
N ILE A 147 -20.14 11.48 -0.20
CA ILE A 147 -18.97 10.90 0.48
C ILE A 147 -19.39 10.34 1.83
N THR A 148 -18.73 9.27 2.24
CA THR A 148 -18.69 8.84 3.63
C THR A 148 -17.33 9.24 4.19
N ALA A 149 -17.31 10.29 5.00
CA ALA A 149 -16.07 10.84 5.55
C ALA A 149 -16.20 11.15 7.03
N THR A 150 -15.09 11.07 7.75
CA THR A 150 -14.95 11.57 9.11
C THR A 150 -14.01 12.76 9.11
N LEU A 151 -14.45 13.85 9.73
CA LEU A 151 -13.63 15.05 9.88
C LEU A 151 -12.80 14.91 11.16
N ASN A 152 -11.50 15.17 11.07
CA ASN A 152 -10.63 15.28 12.22
C ASN A 152 -10.05 16.71 12.27
N PRO A 153 -10.72 17.64 12.99
CA PRO A 153 -10.23 19.02 13.12
C PRO A 153 -8.90 19.13 13.87
N ALA A 154 -8.58 18.17 14.76
CA ALA A 154 -7.36 18.22 15.56
C ALA A 154 -6.11 17.97 14.71
N ASP A 155 -6.17 16.98 13.82
CA ASP A 155 -5.08 16.68 12.89
C ASP A 155 -5.21 17.43 11.55
N GLN A 156 -6.22 18.29 11.40
CA GLN A 156 -6.52 19.04 10.17
C GLN A 156 -6.57 18.15 8.91
N THR A 157 -7.21 16.98 9.05
CA THR A 157 -7.36 16.00 7.98
C THR A 157 -8.80 15.53 7.82
N VAL A 158 -9.18 15.21 6.59
CA VAL A 158 -10.46 14.57 6.28
C VAL A 158 -10.17 13.12 5.90
N VAL A 159 -10.74 12.16 6.63
CA VAL A 159 -10.61 10.74 6.30
C VAL A 159 -11.83 10.33 5.51
N ILE A 160 -11.64 9.98 4.24
CA ILE A 160 -12.71 9.57 3.33
C ILE A 160 -12.71 8.05 3.24
N THR A 161 -13.80 7.44 3.71
CA THR A 161 -13.99 5.98 3.73
C THR A 161 -14.56 5.47 2.40
N SER A 162 -15.49 6.22 1.81
CA SER A 162 -16.14 5.86 0.55
C SER A 162 -16.51 7.11 -0.23
N VAL A 163 -16.44 7.02 -1.55
CA VAL A 163 -16.81 8.06 -2.50
C VAL A 163 -17.92 7.51 -3.39
N ALA A 164 -19.02 8.24 -3.51
CA ALA A 164 -20.13 7.83 -4.35
C ALA A 164 -19.74 7.86 -5.84
N PRO A 165 -20.08 6.83 -6.63
CA PRO A 165 -19.79 6.76 -8.07
C PRO A 165 -20.80 7.61 -8.86
N LEU A 166 -20.85 8.90 -8.55
CA LEU A 166 -21.80 9.88 -9.11
C LEU A 166 -21.15 10.91 -10.03
N ARG A 167 -19.82 10.89 -10.13
CA ARG A 167 -19.06 11.75 -11.05
C ARG A 167 -18.82 11.05 -12.38
N ASP A 168 -18.87 11.79 -13.48
CA ASP A 168 -18.66 11.23 -14.82
C ASP A 168 -17.21 10.82 -15.04
N LEU A 169 -17.04 9.79 -15.87
CA LEU A 169 -15.74 9.32 -16.32
C LEU A 169 -15.32 10.04 -17.59
N ALA A 170 -14.12 10.60 -17.59
CA ALA A 170 -13.54 11.19 -18.80
C ALA A 170 -13.38 10.13 -19.89
N PRO A 171 -13.57 10.47 -21.18
CA PRO A 171 -13.36 9.54 -22.28
C PRO A 171 -11.91 9.04 -22.27
N GLY A 172 -11.73 7.72 -22.27
CA GLY A 172 -10.40 7.06 -22.21
C GLY A 172 -9.91 6.68 -20.81
N SER A 173 -10.61 7.06 -19.73
CA SER A 173 -10.26 6.68 -18.34
C SER A 173 -10.33 5.18 -18.04
N VAL A 174 -11.09 4.42 -18.84
CA VAL A 174 -11.28 2.96 -18.68
C VAL A 174 -9.96 2.20 -18.75
N ALA A 175 -9.06 2.57 -19.66
CA ALA A 175 -7.75 1.93 -19.78
C ALA A 175 -6.89 2.12 -18.52
N SER A 176 -6.94 3.32 -17.92
CA SER A 176 -6.26 3.60 -16.66
C SER A 176 -6.81 2.73 -15.53
N MET A 177 -8.15 2.62 -15.42
CA MET A 177 -8.78 1.77 -14.40
C MET A 177 -8.38 0.30 -14.56
N MET A 178 -8.34 -0.22 -15.79
CA MET A 178 -7.89 -1.60 -16.06
C MET A 178 -6.44 -1.81 -15.61
N ASN A 179 -5.55 -0.88 -15.94
CA ASN A 179 -4.15 -0.95 -15.53
C ASN A 179 -4.00 -0.92 -14.00
N GLU A 180 -4.78 -0.10 -13.31
CA GLU A 180 -4.77 -0.03 -11.86
C GLU A 180 -5.28 -1.29 -11.18
N LEU A 181 -6.34 -1.89 -11.71
CA LEU A 181 -6.87 -3.17 -11.23
C LEU A 181 -5.86 -4.30 -11.44
N ALA A 182 -5.18 -4.33 -12.60
CA ALA A 182 -4.12 -5.29 -12.87
C ALA A 182 -2.90 -5.10 -11.94
N ALA A 183 -2.52 -3.84 -11.66
CA ALA A 183 -1.46 -3.55 -10.70
C ALA A 183 -1.86 -3.93 -9.26
N TRP A 184 -3.13 -3.81 -8.90
CA TRP A 184 -3.63 -4.25 -7.60
C TRP A 184 -3.66 -5.78 -7.49
N SER A 185 -4.17 -6.50 -8.50
CA SER A 185 -4.15 -7.97 -8.52
C SER A 185 -2.71 -8.50 -8.44
N GLY A 186 -1.78 -7.91 -9.19
CA GLY A 186 -0.36 -8.27 -9.12
C GLY A 186 0.27 -8.05 -7.74
N ARG A 187 -0.16 -7.01 -6.99
CA ARG A 187 0.26 -6.81 -5.59
C ARG A 187 -0.32 -7.86 -4.66
N CYS A 188 -1.59 -8.26 -4.85
CA CYS A 188 -2.20 -9.35 -4.09
C CYS A 188 -1.47 -10.68 -4.34
N ASP A 189 -1.16 -11.00 -5.60
CA ASP A 189 -0.43 -12.22 -5.97
C ASP A 189 1.00 -12.20 -5.39
N ALA A 190 1.68 -11.05 -5.41
CA ALA A 190 3.00 -10.90 -4.80
C ALA A 190 2.96 -11.12 -3.27
N ALA A 191 1.99 -10.52 -2.58
CA ALA A 191 1.81 -10.70 -1.14
C ALA A 191 1.46 -12.14 -0.77
N LEU A 192 0.61 -12.81 -1.56
CA LEU A 192 0.32 -14.24 -1.39
C LEU A 192 1.58 -15.08 -1.59
N GLY A 193 2.37 -14.81 -2.63
CA GLY A 193 3.64 -15.49 -2.87
C GLY A 193 4.68 -15.26 -1.76
N ASP A 194 4.72 -14.07 -1.16
CA ASP A 194 5.54 -13.79 0.03
C ASP A 194 5.10 -14.61 1.24
N LEU A 195 3.78 -14.69 1.50
CA LEU A 195 3.23 -15.51 2.58
C LEU A 195 3.51 -17.00 2.38
N GLU A 196 3.42 -17.50 1.14
CA GLU A 196 3.76 -18.88 0.81
C GLU A 196 5.24 -19.20 1.05
N ARG A 197 6.14 -18.26 0.69
CA ARG A 197 7.57 -18.39 0.99
C ARG A 197 7.84 -18.40 2.49
N GLU A 198 7.21 -17.53 3.26
CA GLU A 198 7.35 -17.53 4.72
C GLU A 198 6.79 -18.81 5.36
N MET A 199 5.66 -19.32 4.87
CA MET A 199 5.13 -20.62 5.31
C MET A 199 6.12 -21.76 5.05
N GLU A 200 6.77 -21.80 3.89
CA GLU A 200 7.74 -22.86 3.60
C GLU A 200 9.03 -22.74 4.42
N LYS A 201 9.50 -21.51 4.68
CA LYS A 201 10.62 -21.27 5.63
C LYS A 201 10.29 -21.81 7.01
N VAL A 202 9.12 -21.45 7.56
CA VAL A 202 8.67 -21.91 8.89
C VAL A 202 8.52 -23.43 8.92
N ARG A 203 7.95 -24.04 7.87
CA ARG A 203 7.84 -25.51 7.74
C ARG A 203 9.21 -26.17 7.67
N ALA A 204 10.16 -25.62 6.92
CA ALA A 204 11.52 -26.15 6.82
C ALA A 204 12.27 -26.06 8.16
N GLU A 205 12.13 -24.95 8.88
CA GLU A 205 12.68 -24.79 10.22
C GLU A 205 12.04 -25.76 11.23
N ALA A 206 10.72 -25.94 11.18
CA ALA A 206 10.03 -26.92 12.00
C ALA A 206 10.50 -28.35 11.72
N ARG A 207 10.69 -28.73 10.45
CA ARG A 207 11.26 -30.03 10.07
C ARG A 207 12.67 -30.20 10.61
N LYS A 208 13.54 -29.18 10.47
CA LYS A 208 14.90 -29.20 11.02
C LYS A 208 14.92 -29.34 12.55
N ARG A 209 14.01 -28.66 13.25
CA ARG A 209 13.85 -28.78 14.71
C ARG A 209 13.42 -30.17 15.12
N ASN A 210 12.39 -30.72 14.50
CA ASN A 210 11.90 -32.08 14.78
C ASN A 210 12.99 -33.15 14.55
N ILE A 211 13.76 -33.05 13.46
CA ILE A 211 14.88 -33.96 13.21
C ILE A 211 15.97 -33.83 14.30
N ARG A 212 16.28 -32.61 14.74
CA ARG A 212 17.25 -32.37 15.82
C ARG A 212 16.76 -32.93 17.16
N GLU A 213 15.50 -32.71 17.49
CA GLU A 213 14.86 -33.25 18.70
C GLU A 213 14.87 -34.78 18.69
N GLN A 214 14.49 -35.42 17.57
CA GLN A 214 14.55 -36.87 17.44
C GLN A 214 15.98 -37.43 17.54
N ARG A 215 16.98 -36.73 17.01
CA ARG A 215 18.40 -37.12 17.16
C ARG A 215 18.84 -37.01 18.63
N ALA A 216 18.48 -35.92 19.30
CA ALA A 216 18.77 -35.73 20.72
C ALA A 216 18.07 -36.80 21.59
N GLU A 217 16.80 -37.09 21.33
CA GLU A 217 16.06 -38.15 22.03
C GLU A 217 16.67 -39.53 21.82
N LYS A 218 17.10 -39.85 20.59
CA LYS A 218 17.81 -41.12 20.31
C LYS A 218 19.14 -41.20 21.05
N GLN A 219 19.90 -40.11 21.10
CA GLN A 219 21.17 -40.06 21.85
C GLN A 219 20.93 -40.19 23.37
N ILE A 220 19.89 -39.56 23.92
CA ILE A 220 19.52 -39.68 25.32
C ILE A 220 19.11 -41.12 25.66
N LYS A 221 18.29 -41.76 24.81
CA LYS A 221 17.91 -43.17 24.99
C LYS A 221 19.11 -44.12 24.94
N ALA A 222 20.00 -43.94 23.96
CA ALA A 222 21.22 -44.75 23.87
C ALA A 222 22.14 -44.58 25.09
N ALA A 223 22.25 -43.37 25.63
CA ALA A 223 23.02 -43.09 26.85
C ALA A 223 22.38 -43.70 28.11
N MET A 224 21.04 -43.71 28.21
CA MET A 224 20.31 -44.38 29.29
C MET A 224 20.50 -45.91 29.25
N GLU A 225 20.34 -46.53 28.08
CA GLU A 225 20.51 -47.99 27.91
C GLU A 225 21.97 -48.45 28.14
N GLY A 226 22.96 -47.61 27.81
CA GLY A 226 24.37 -47.86 28.11
C GLY A 226 24.70 -47.72 29.61
N GLY A 227 24.03 -46.79 30.31
CA GLY A 227 24.18 -46.57 31.74
C GLY A 227 23.63 -47.73 32.59
N GLU A 228 22.52 -48.35 32.18
CA GLU A 228 21.95 -49.51 32.88
C GLU A 228 22.83 -50.77 32.76
N LYS A 229 23.59 -50.95 31.66
CA LYS A 229 24.53 -52.07 31.50
C LYS A 229 25.85 -51.89 32.24
N SER A 230 26.28 -50.64 32.52
CA SER A 230 27.52 -50.37 33.27
C SER A 230 27.35 -50.43 34.79
N GLY A 231 26.12 -50.45 35.32
CA GLY A 231 25.83 -50.54 36.77
C GLY A 231 26.02 -51.93 37.40
N SER A 232 26.36 -52.97 36.63
CA SER A 232 26.45 -54.37 37.11
C SER A 232 27.88 -54.96 37.09
N ALA A 233 28.88 -54.22 36.59
CA ALA A 233 30.20 -54.80 36.31
C ALA A 233 31.37 -54.03 36.93
N THR A 234 31.35 -53.80 38.24
CA THR A 234 32.57 -53.46 38.99
C THR A 234 32.54 -54.07 40.39
N ALA A 235 33.00 -55.33 40.49
CA ALA A 235 33.50 -55.93 41.72
C ALA A 235 34.70 -56.86 41.42
N ASN A 236 35.90 -56.28 41.56
CA ASN A 236 37.24 -56.82 41.76
C ASN A 236 37.56 -58.32 41.49
N ALA A 237 38.39 -58.50 40.46
CA ALA A 237 39.74 -59.10 40.44
C ALA A 237 40.12 -60.22 41.44
N ALA A 238 40.46 -61.40 40.89
CA ALA A 238 41.62 -62.21 41.31
C ALA A 238 41.96 -63.34 40.31
N GLY A 239 43.18 -63.31 39.75
CA GLY A 239 44.04 -64.49 39.56
C GLY A 239 43.80 -65.47 38.40
N GLY A 240 44.87 -65.78 37.67
CA GLY A 240 45.02 -67.11 37.02
C GLY A 240 45.54 -67.08 35.58
N ARG A 241 46.77 -67.57 35.39
CA ARG A 241 47.46 -67.77 34.11
C ARG A 241 47.08 -69.11 33.48
N ASN A 242 47.41 -69.26 32.18
CA ASN A 242 47.35 -70.43 31.27
C ASN A 242 46.10 -70.45 30.39
N GLY A 243 46.11 -70.80 29.10
CA GLY A 243 47.14 -71.29 28.19
C GLY A 243 46.47 -71.67 26.85
N HIS A 244 47.12 -71.31 25.73
CA HIS A 244 47.14 -71.93 24.40
C HIS A 244 45.85 -72.34 23.63
N ASN A 245 45.73 -71.74 22.42
CA ASN A 245 45.27 -72.23 21.10
C ASN A 245 44.00 -73.09 20.97
N THR A 246 43.09 -72.68 20.07
CA THR A 246 42.84 -73.38 18.79
C THR A 246 42.02 -72.54 17.80
N ARG A 247 42.35 -72.72 16.52
CA ARG A 247 41.76 -72.13 15.31
C ARG A 247 40.32 -72.57 15.08
N GLY A 248 39.51 -71.70 14.49
CA GLY A 248 38.23 -72.06 13.86
C GLY A 248 37.65 -70.90 13.05
N ALA A 249 37.73 -71.00 11.72
CA ALA A 249 37.22 -70.04 10.74
C ALA A 249 35.71 -70.20 10.52
N VAL A 250 34.95 -69.09 10.33
CA VAL A 250 33.87 -68.99 9.32
C VAL A 250 33.70 -67.52 8.91
N LYS A 251 33.47 -67.34 7.61
CA LYS A 251 33.32 -66.12 6.80
C LYS A 251 31.83 -65.97 6.42
N ARG A 252 31.21 -64.80 6.62
CA ARG A 252 29.98 -64.29 5.94
C ARG A 252 29.74 -62.84 6.43
N ALA A 253 30.09 -61.76 5.74
CA ALA A 253 29.59 -61.23 4.46
C ALA A 253 28.06 -61.04 4.44
N GLU A 254 27.58 -59.88 4.90
CA GLU A 254 26.41 -59.17 4.34
C GLU A 254 26.65 -57.65 4.45
N GLU A 255 26.25 -56.98 3.38
CA GLU A 255 26.51 -55.60 2.98
C GLU A 255 25.60 -54.61 3.74
N SER A 256 26.14 -53.48 4.16
CA SER A 256 25.39 -52.22 4.18
C SER A 256 26.35 -51.06 3.93
N GLU A 257 26.44 -50.68 2.64
CA GLU A 257 26.93 -49.39 2.16
C GLU A 257 26.06 -48.29 2.81
N ASP A 258 26.68 -47.49 3.68
CA ASP A 258 27.25 -46.17 3.38
C ASP A 258 26.20 -45.05 3.48
N ASP A 259 26.31 -44.27 4.56
CA ASP A 259 26.41 -42.82 4.38
C ASP A 259 27.32 -42.31 5.51
N GLY A 260 28.62 -42.38 5.23
CA GLY A 260 29.66 -41.80 6.07
C GLY A 260 29.64 -40.28 5.97
N ASP A 261 29.23 -39.61 7.04
CA ASP A 261 29.71 -38.25 7.30
C ASP A 261 30.84 -38.32 8.32
N ALA A 262 32.04 -38.07 7.80
CA ALA A 262 33.32 -38.21 8.45
C ALA A 262 33.42 -37.37 9.72
N MET A 263 33.92 -38.01 10.76
CA MET A 263 34.26 -37.42 12.05
C MET A 263 35.40 -36.41 11.88
N GLU A 264 35.12 -35.11 11.95
CA GLU A 264 36.16 -34.09 12.17
C GLU A 264 36.71 -34.26 13.61
N LEU A 265 37.82 -35.00 13.71
CA LEU A 265 38.65 -35.08 14.90
C LEU A 265 39.57 -33.85 14.95
N ASP A 266 39.32 -33.01 15.95
CA ASP A 266 40.14 -31.87 16.36
C ASP A 266 41.59 -32.33 16.64
N GLY A 267 42.48 -32.02 15.69
CA GLY A 267 43.90 -32.38 15.71
C GLY A 267 44.74 -31.35 16.47
N GLY A 268 44.79 -31.49 17.79
CA GLY A 268 45.69 -30.73 18.65
C GLY A 268 47.14 -31.24 18.64
N ASN A 269 48.04 -30.32 18.27
CA ASN A 269 49.41 -30.14 18.78
C ASN A 269 50.58 -30.96 18.20
N ALA A 270 51.50 -30.30 17.49
CA ALA A 270 52.95 -30.59 17.56
C ALA A 270 53.82 -29.40 17.06
N LEU A 271 54.87 -29.14 17.84
CA LEU A 271 55.91 -28.13 17.69
C LEU A 271 56.73 -28.27 16.39
N GLY A 272 57.31 -27.16 15.90
CA GLY A 272 58.53 -27.23 15.09
C GLY A 272 58.86 -26.05 14.20
N GLY A 273 59.44 -24.99 14.78
CA GLY A 273 60.61 -24.27 14.24
C GLY A 273 60.54 -23.48 12.92
N GLY A 274 60.91 -22.19 13.00
CA GLY A 274 61.71 -21.56 11.94
C GLY A 274 61.35 -20.13 11.52
N GLY A 275 61.99 -19.15 12.16
CA GLY A 275 62.67 -18.06 11.44
C GLY A 275 61.88 -16.82 10.97
N GLY A 276 62.10 -15.70 11.67
CA GLY A 276 62.68 -14.51 11.00
C GLY A 276 61.82 -13.27 10.69
N ARG A 277 62.02 -12.24 11.53
CA ARG A 277 62.25 -10.81 11.22
C ARG A 277 61.08 -9.78 11.14
N LYS A 278 61.18 -8.83 12.11
CA LYS A 278 60.97 -7.35 12.11
C LYS A 278 59.59 -6.80 11.69
N ARG A 279 58.80 -6.22 12.60
CA ARG A 279 58.87 -4.87 13.25
C ARG A 279 58.87 -3.67 12.29
N SER A 280 57.73 -2.99 12.22
CA SER A 280 57.53 -1.54 12.16
C SER A 280 56.05 -1.30 12.56
N GLY A 281 55.61 -0.46 13.49
CA GLY A 281 56.22 0.73 14.08
C GLY A 281 55.47 1.98 13.60
N GLY A 282 54.66 2.60 14.47
CA GLY A 282 54.02 3.92 14.31
C GLY A 282 52.48 3.85 14.37
N GLY A 283 51.74 4.51 15.27
CA GLY A 283 52.04 5.65 16.13
C GLY A 283 51.26 6.89 15.68
N GLY A 284 50.34 7.38 16.52
CA GLY A 284 49.58 8.64 16.38
C GLY A 284 48.12 8.43 16.83
N ALA A 285 47.62 8.81 18.01
CA ALA A 285 47.77 9.98 18.89
C ALA A 285 47.05 11.26 18.37
N PHE A 286 46.18 11.78 19.27
CA PHE A 286 45.45 13.07 19.28
C PHE A 286 44.14 13.16 18.47
N GLY A 287 43.03 13.72 18.98
CA GLY A 287 42.88 14.53 20.20
C GLY A 287 41.44 14.78 20.64
N ASN A 288 41.35 15.19 21.91
CA ASN A 288 40.22 15.81 22.60
C ASN A 288 39.53 16.92 21.79
N ILE A 289 38.20 16.94 21.80
CA ILE A 289 37.42 18.18 21.76
C ILE A 289 36.41 18.15 22.92
N MET A 290 36.70 18.96 23.93
CA MET A 290 35.82 19.35 25.02
C MET A 290 35.31 20.75 24.67
N GLY A 291 34.03 20.89 24.33
CA GLY A 291 33.38 22.15 23.99
C GLY A 291 32.44 22.60 25.11
N LYS A 292 32.96 23.48 25.97
CA LYS A 292 32.25 24.16 27.06
C LYS A 292 31.61 25.43 26.48
N VAL A 293 30.28 25.56 26.47
CA VAL A 293 29.58 26.83 26.24
C VAL A 293 29.02 27.31 27.58
N THR A 294 29.61 28.39 28.05
CA THR A 294 29.16 29.22 29.17
C THR A 294 28.35 30.41 28.64
N GLY A 295 27.24 30.71 29.30
CA GLY A 295 26.88 32.08 29.67
C GLY A 295 25.99 32.87 28.71
N GLY A 296 24.86 33.35 29.22
CA GLY A 296 24.08 34.41 28.59
C GLY A 296 22.68 34.55 29.20
N LYS A 297 22.58 35.17 30.37
CA LYS A 297 21.33 35.53 31.04
C LYS A 297 21.05 37.02 30.81
N ALA A 298 19.76 37.32 30.64
CA ALA A 298 19.05 38.54 31.04
C ALA A 298 18.79 39.68 30.03
N ARG A 299 17.51 40.09 30.11
CA ARG A 299 16.84 41.33 29.73
C ARG A 299 16.22 41.41 28.35
#